data_AF-A0AAV6UMZ7-F1
#
_entry.id   AF-A0AAV6UMZ7-F1
#
_cell.length_a   1.000
_cell.length_b   1.000
_cell.length_c   1.000
_cell.angle_alpha   90.00
_cell.angle_beta   90.00
_cell.angle_gamma   90.00
#
_symmetry.space_group_name_H-M   'P 1'
#
loop_
_entity.id
_entity.type
_entity.pdbx_description
1 polymer ?
#
loop_
_entity_poly.entity_id
_entity_poly.type
_entity_poly.pdbx_seq_one_letter_code
_entity_poly.pdbx_strand_id
1 'polypeptide(L)'
;MKCVGCDVIALSKKQKRTINMLVVLAFSTPIIFAIAMSVATFLDRRERYVAFWTLRHSLRNYKILEKLVVFLSMLNFYSIKFLPLLLSSVHYVFHCSELSTALRKQAKIIKTSNATDEIQVYQILIRCCKLFNESAKVTIFLMLTMDFTELYIAIRLLLGRGFSMTTTPKIVESSFTFTCIYVSLIIVVSFAAKIPNTMEQTSASFQELYCSDLLKNKKEVLPQNFGHLMLLKALSELKSVHLTVWDMLKVDKSLILSFTGCILTFGILIMQIKSDDSD
;
A
#
# COMPACT_ATOMS: atom_id res chain seq x y z
N MET A 1 2.73 34.50 19.16
CA MET A 1 2.25 33.12 18.98
C MET A 1 2.73 32.59 17.63
N LYS A 2 3.81 31.80 17.61
CA LYS A 2 4.21 31.03 16.42
C LYS A 2 3.32 29.78 16.38
N CYS A 3 2.73 29.47 15.24
CA CYS A 3 2.00 28.21 15.04
C CYS A 3 2.95 27.03 15.26
N VAL A 4 2.87 26.39 16.43
CA VAL A 4 3.64 25.19 16.80
C VAL A 4 3.29 23.99 15.90
N GLY A 5 2.26 24.10 15.05
CA GLY A 5 1.80 23.03 14.16
C GLY A 5 2.58 22.85 12.84
N CYS A 6 3.32 23.84 12.33
CA CYS A 6 3.95 23.73 11.01
C CYS A 6 5.27 22.95 11.00
N ASP A 7 6.01 22.90 12.10
CA ASP A 7 7.30 22.20 12.18
C ASP A 7 7.16 20.69 12.50
N VAL A 8 5.94 20.23 12.80
CA VAL A 8 5.67 18.84 13.20
C VAL A 8 5.81 17.86 12.03
N ILE A 9 5.71 18.33 10.79
CA ILE A 9 5.69 17.50 9.56
C ILE A 9 7.03 17.53 8.81
N ALA A 10 8.16 17.69 9.52
CA ALA A 10 9.45 17.37 8.92
C ALA A 10 9.60 15.84 8.82
N LEU A 11 9.48 15.29 7.60
CA LEU A 11 9.83 13.90 7.28
C LEU A 11 11.31 13.63 7.59
N SER A 12 11.61 12.50 8.21
CA SER A 12 13.00 12.11 8.45
C SER A 12 13.74 11.88 7.14
N LYS A 13 15.07 12.11 7.13
CA LYS A 13 15.93 11.84 5.96
C LYS A 13 15.75 10.42 5.41
N LYS A 14 15.55 9.43 6.28
CA LYS A 14 15.31 8.02 5.92
C LYS A 14 13.97 7.83 5.19
N GLN A 15 12.91 8.52 5.61
CA GLN A 15 11.60 8.42 4.98
C GLN A 15 11.57 9.11 3.63
N LYS A 16 12.13 10.33 3.51
CA LYS A 16 12.28 11.01 2.21
C LYS A 16 13.03 10.11 1.22
N ARG A 17 14.11 9.47 1.65
CA ARG A 17 14.85 8.50 0.83
C ARG A 17 13.98 7.31 0.41
N THR A 18 13.17 6.77 1.33
CA THR A 18 12.29 5.62 1.04
C THR A 18 11.21 5.99 0.01
N ILE A 19 10.53 7.13 0.21
CA ILE A 19 9.51 7.63 -0.73
C ILE A 19 10.14 7.92 -2.09
N ASN A 20 11.28 8.60 -2.14
CA ASN A 20 11.98 8.88 -3.40
C ASN A 20 12.36 7.58 -4.13
N MET A 21 12.83 6.57 -3.41
CA MET A 21 13.09 5.25 -4.01
C MET A 21 11.81 4.61 -4.55
N LEU A 22 10.69 4.69 -3.83
CA LEU A 22 9.41 4.17 -4.32
C LEU A 22 8.91 4.91 -5.56
N VAL A 23 9.09 6.23 -5.64
CA VAL A 23 8.76 7.03 -6.84
C VAL A 23 9.62 6.59 -8.03
N VAL A 24 10.93 6.47 -7.83
CA VAL A 24 11.83 6.00 -8.90
C VAL A 24 11.46 4.59 -9.35
N LEU A 25 11.10 3.70 -8.42
CA LEU A 25 10.61 2.36 -8.75
C LEU A 25 9.30 2.40 -9.54
N ALA A 26 8.36 3.28 -9.16
CA ALA A 26 7.09 3.43 -9.88
C ALA A 26 7.29 3.84 -11.35
N PHE A 27 8.18 4.81 -11.62
CA PHE A 27 8.48 5.25 -12.99
C PHE A 27 9.36 4.27 -13.78
N SER A 28 10.26 3.54 -13.11
CA SER A 28 11.13 2.57 -13.78
C SER A 28 10.43 1.23 -14.06
N THR A 29 9.38 0.88 -13.31
CA THR A 29 8.68 -0.41 -13.48
C THR A 29 8.12 -0.60 -14.90
N PRO A 30 7.36 0.33 -15.50
CA PRO A 30 6.88 0.18 -16.88
C PRO A 30 8.01 0.03 -17.90
N ILE A 31 9.15 0.70 -17.68
CA ILE A 31 10.33 0.62 -18.54
C ILE A 31 10.95 -0.78 -18.45
N ILE A 32 11.16 -1.29 -17.23
CA ILE A 32 11.71 -2.63 -17.00
C ILE A 32 10.81 -3.69 -17.63
N PHE A 33 9.48 -3.59 -17.44
CA PHE A 33 8.51 -4.47 -18.07
C PHE A 33 8.60 -4.42 -19.60
N ALA A 34 8.59 -3.22 -20.18
CA ALA A 34 8.66 -3.05 -21.63
C ALA A 34 9.94 -3.64 -22.23
N ILE A 35 11.10 -3.46 -21.57
CA ILE A 35 12.37 -4.05 -21.99
C ILE A 35 12.30 -5.57 -21.92
N ALA A 36 11.92 -6.14 -20.76
CA ALA A 36 11.87 -7.58 -20.55
C ALA A 36 10.92 -8.26 -21.56
N MET A 37 9.75 -7.67 -21.77
CA MET A 37 8.73 -8.17 -22.70
C MET A 37 9.16 -8.03 -24.16
N SER A 38 9.82 -6.93 -24.53
CA SER A 38 10.37 -6.77 -25.88
C SER A 38 11.43 -7.83 -26.14
N VAL A 39 12.36 -8.05 -25.21
CA VAL A 39 13.39 -9.08 -25.33
C VAL A 39 12.76 -10.47 -25.44
N ALA A 40 11.83 -10.82 -24.55
CA ALA A 40 11.13 -12.10 -24.60
C ALA A 40 10.40 -12.33 -25.93
N THR A 41 9.82 -11.27 -26.49
CA THR A 41 9.10 -11.30 -27.77
C THR A 41 10.01 -11.60 -28.95
N PHE A 42 11.24 -11.09 -28.93
CA PHE A 42 12.20 -11.33 -30.00
C PHE A 42 13.01 -12.63 -29.80
N LEU A 43 13.05 -13.18 -28.58
CA LEU A 43 13.61 -14.51 -28.31
C LEU A 43 12.67 -15.62 -28.80
N ASP A 44 11.37 -15.53 -28.52
CA ASP A 44 10.33 -16.46 -29.00
C ASP A 44 9.44 -15.74 -30.03
N ARG A 45 10.03 -15.40 -31.18
CA ARG A 45 9.36 -14.58 -32.20
C ARG A 45 8.13 -15.30 -32.76
N ARG A 46 6.96 -14.85 -32.33
CA ARG A 46 5.67 -15.25 -32.91
C ARG A 46 5.11 -14.10 -33.74
N GLU A 47 4.97 -14.31 -35.05
CA GLU A 47 4.49 -13.27 -35.98
C GLU A 47 3.16 -12.65 -35.55
N ARG A 48 2.24 -13.45 -35.02
CA ARG A 48 0.95 -12.97 -34.47
C ARG A 48 1.12 -12.04 -33.27
N TYR A 49 2.11 -12.29 -32.42
CA TYR A 49 2.36 -11.47 -31.23
C TYR A 49 3.03 -10.15 -31.62
N VAL A 50 4.01 -10.20 -32.52
CA VAL A 50 4.64 -8.98 -33.06
C VAL A 50 3.62 -8.13 -33.83
N ALA A 51 2.77 -8.75 -34.65
CA ALA A 51 1.71 -8.07 -35.38
C ALA A 51 0.67 -7.42 -34.45
N PHE A 52 0.43 -7.96 -33.26
CA PHE A 52 -0.43 -7.31 -32.27
C PHE A 52 0.18 -5.96 -31.82
N TRP A 53 1.46 -5.98 -31.44
CA TRP A 53 2.16 -4.78 -30.94
C TRP A 53 2.51 -3.77 -32.02
N THR A 54 2.60 -4.18 -33.29
CA THR A 54 2.76 -3.25 -34.43
C THR A 54 1.42 -2.82 -35.03
N LEU A 55 0.28 -3.14 -34.40
CA LEU A 55 -1.06 -2.84 -34.93
C LEU A 55 -1.26 -3.36 -36.36
N ARG A 56 -0.66 -4.51 -36.65
CA ARG A 56 -0.63 -5.20 -37.96
C ARG A 56 0.10 -4.45 -39.08
N HIS A 57 0.81 -3.37 -38.78
CA HIS A 57 1.70 -2.77 -39.76
C HIS A 57 2.87 -3.69 -40.11
N SER A 58 3.08 -3.91 -41.40
CA SER A 58 4.21 -4.69 -41.92
C SER A 58 5.48 -3.87 -41.87
N LEU A 59 6.32 -4.13 -40.86
CA LEU A 59 7.65 -3.51 -40.71
C LEU A 59 8.78 -4.50 -41.06
N ARG A 60 8.47 -5.53 -41.84
CA ARG A 60 9.36 -6.68 -42.09
C ARG A 60 10.72 -6.29 -42.68
N ASN A 61 10.75 -5.21 -43.46
CA ASN A 61 11.98 -4.70 -44.10
C ASN A 61 12.81 -3.79 -43.17
N TYR A 62 12.26 -3.36 -42.03
CA TYR A 62 12.90 -2.42 -41.09
C TYR A 62 13.01 -3.03 -39.69
N LYS A 63 13.88 -4.04 -39.52
CA LYS A 63 14.03 -4.79 -38.25
C LYS A 63 14.28 -3.92 -37.01
N ILE A 64 15.05 -2.83 -37.14
CA ILE A 64 15.32 -1.90 -36.02
C ILE A 64 14.06 -1.11 -35.67
N LEU A 65 13.34 -0.63 -36.68
CA LEU A 65 12.09 0.11 -36.50
C LEU A 65 10.99 -0.76 -35.91
N GLU A 66 10.88 -2.03 -36.35
CA GLU A 66 9.96 -3.03 -35.77
C GLU A 66 10.21 -3.21 -34.27
N LYS A 67 11.48 -3.38 -33.86
CA LYS A 67 11.85 -3.49 -32.44
C LYS A 67 11.49 -2.24 -31.63
N LEU A 68 11.76 -1.06 -32.19
CA LEU A 68 11.45 0.21 -31.54
C LEU A 68 9.93 0.39 -31.34
N VAL A 69 9.13 0.10 -32.38
CA VAL A 69 7.67 0.23 -32.33
C VAL A 69 7.06 -0.73 -31.32
N VAL A 70 7.53 -1.99 -31.28
CA VAL A 70 7.09 -2.97 -30.28
C VAL A 70 7.41 -2.49 -28.87
N PHE A 71 8.64 -2.01 -28.64
CA PHE A 71 9.06 -1.49 -27.35
C PHE A 71 8.23 -0.29 -26.89
N LEU A 72 8.02 0.71 -27.76
CA LEU A 72 7.23 1.90 -27.44
C LEU A 72 5.76 1.55 -27.16
N SER A 73 5.19 0.60 -27.90
CA SER A 73 3.81 0.15 -27.71
C SER A 73 3.65 -0.57 -26.37
N MET A 74 4.59 -1.44 -26.00
CA MET A 74 4.62 -2.09 -24.69
C MET A 74 4.84 -1.08 -23.56
N LEU A 75 5.75 -0.12 -23.74
CA LEU A 75 5.99 0.93 -22.75
C LEU A 75 4.73 1.75 -22.48
N ASN A 76 4.02 2.18 -23.53
CA ASN A 76 2.74 2.88 -23.38
C ASN A 76 1.70 2.02 -22.67
N PHE A 77 1.55 0.75 -23.08
CA PHE A 77 0.60 -0.18 -22.46
C PHE A 77 0.88 -0.38 -20.96
N TYR A 78 2.11 -0.72 -20.59
CA TYR A 78 2.48 -0.95 -19.18
C TYR A 78 2.50 0.35 -18.37
N SER A 79 2.76 1.50 -18.99
CA SER A 79 2.64 2.79 -18.32
C SER A 79 1.18 3.08 -17.96
N ILE A 80 0.24 2.92 -18.89
CA ILE A 80 -1.19 3.11 -18.63
C ILE A 80 -1.67 2.13 -17.55
N LYS A 81 -1.21 0.86 -17.63
CA LYS A 81 -1.63 -0.20 -16.73
C LYS A 81 -1.12 -0.04 -15.29
N PHE A 82 0.18 0.22 -15.12
CA PHE A 82 0.82 0.16 -13.80
C PHE A 82 1.15 1.52 -13.18
N LEU A 83 1.40 2.56 -13.98
CA LEU A 83 1.85 3.85 -13.44
C LEU A 83 0.80 4.51 -12.53
N PRO A 84 -0.50 4.61 -12.90
CA PRO A 84 -1.51 5.20 -12.02
C PRO A 84 -1.67 4.43 -10.70
N LEU A 85 -1.63 3.10 -10.80
CA LEU A 85 -1.72 2.19 -9.65
C LEU A 85 -0.54 2.40 -8.69
N LEU A 86 0.69 2.32 -9.19
CA LEU A 86 1.90 2.47 -8.39
C LEU A 86 2.01 3.88 -7.79
N LEU A 87 1.68 4.93 -8.55
CA LEU A 87 1.68 6.30 -8.02
C LEU A 87 0.61 6.49 -6.93
N SER A 88 -0.56 5.89 -7.09
CA SER A 88 -1.61 5.90 -6.06
C SER A 88 -1.15 5.19 -4.78
N SER A 89 -0.50 4.01 -4.92
CA SER A 89 0.13 3.31 -3.80
C SER A 89 1.19 4.15 -3.11
N VAL A 90 2.06 4.83 -3.87
CA VAL A 90 3.11 5.70 -3.31
C VAL A 90 2.52 6.90 -2.57
N HIS A 91 1.51 7.55 -3.15
CA HIS A 91 0.80 8.66 -2.52
C HIS A 91 0.12 8.24 -1.22
N TYR A 92 -0.52 7.07 -1.22
CA TYR A 92 -1.12 6.51 -0.02
C TYR A 92 -0.09 6.17 1.06
N VAL A 93 1.02 5.51 0.69
CA VAL A 93 2.13 5.19 1.58
C VAL A 93 2.77 6.44 2.19
N PHE A 94 2.88 7.51 1.39
CA PHE A 94 3.39 8.80 1.83
C PHE A 94 2.55 9.35 3.00
N HIS A 95 1.24 9.48 2.81
CA HIS A 95 0.33 9.99 3.84
C HIS A 95 0.29 9.08 5.08
N CYS A 96 0.28 7.76 4.89
CA CYS A 96 0.38 6.81 5.99
C CYS A 96 1.67 6.99 6.81
N SER A 97 2.80 7.24 6.13
CA SER A 97 4.08 7.48 6.78
C SER A 97 4.11 8.81 7.53
N GLU A 98 3.54 9.88 6.97
CA GLU A 98 3.46 11.19 7.64
C GLU A 98 2.62 11.12 8.91
N LEU A 99 1.40 10.56 8.82
CA LEU A 99 0.51 10.40 9.97
C LEU A 99 1.14 9.53 11.06
N SER A 100 1.73 8.38 10.69
CA SER A 100 2.45 7.53 11.66
C SER A 100 3.62 8.25 12.32
N THR A 101 4.31 9.15 11.60
CA THR A 101 5.42 9.92 12.16
C THR A 101 4.94 10.97 13.14
N ALA A 102 3.89 11.70 12.77
CA ALA A 102 3.28 12.71 13.64
C ALA A 102 2.82 12.07 14.96
N LEU A 103 2.13 10.92 14.88
CA LEU A 103 1.72 10.13 16.05
C LEU A 103 2.91 9.69 16.91
N ARG A 104 4.01 9.20 16.31
CA ARG A 104 5.22 8.82 17.07
C ARG A 104 5.92 10.00 17.72
N LYS A 105 5.97 11.15 17.06
CA LYS A 105 6.54 12.38 17.65
C LYS A 105 5.71 12.77 18.86
N GLN A 106 4.38 12.72 18.73
CA GLN A 106 3.46 12.99 19.82
C GLN A 106 3.72 12.04 21.01
N ALA A 107 3.80 10.73 20.77
CA ALA A 107 4.13 9.72 21.78
C ALA A 107 5.42 10.03 22.58
N LYS A 108 6.40 10.68 21.96
CA LYS A 108 7.66 11.08 22.62
C LYS A 108 7.49 12.35 23.45
N ILE A 109 6.81 13.36 22.92
CA ILE A 109 6.63 14.66 23.57
C ILE A 109 5.79 14.54 24.83
N ILE A 110 4.78 13.67 24.80
CA ILE A 110 3.90 13.37 25.94
C ILE A 110 4.69 12.95 27.19
N LYS A 111 5.86 12.30 27.04
CA LYS A 111 6.70 11.91 28.18
C LYS A 111 7.40 13.08 28.88
N THR A 112 7.39 14.26 28.28
CA THR A 112 8.19 15.42 28.70
C THR A 112 7.41 16.73 28.86
N SER A 113 6.11 16.74 28.55
CA SER A 113 5.28 17.94 28.42
C SER A 113 4.06 17.90 29.34
N ASN A 114 3.36 19.03 29.48
CA ASN A 114 2.10 19.14 30.21
C ASN A 114 0.99 18.34 29.51
N ALA A 115 0.33 17.44 30.25
CA ALA A 115 -0.63 16.48 29.70
C ALA A 115 -1.82 17.10 28.96
N THR A 116 -2.29 18.29 29.36
CA THR A 116 -3.53 18.90 28.85
C THR A 116 -3.41 19.41 27.42
N ASP A 117 -2.32 20.08 27.08
CA ASP A 117 -2.08 20.63 25.73
C ASP A 117 -1.79 19.51 24.71
N GLU A 118 -1.08 18.47 25.15
CA GLU A 118 -0.74 17.31 24.31
C GLU A 118 -1.95 16.46 23.92
N ILE A 119 -3.00 16.43 24.76
CA ILE A 119 -4.25 15.73 24.45
C ILE A 119 -5.03 16.42 23.35
N GLN A 120 -5.06 17.77 23.34
CA GLN A 120 -5.70 18.51 22.24
C GLN A 120 -5.00 18.24 20.91
N VAL A 121 -3.66 18.24 20.89
CA VAL A 121 -2.88 17.92 19.69
C VAL A 121 -3.15 16.48 19.24
N TYR A 122 -3.24 15.52 20.17
CA TYR A 122 -3.55 14.14 19.81
C TYR A 122 -4.98 13.98 19.27
N GLN A 123 -5.98 14.69 19.81
CA GLN A 123 -7.34 14.70 19.26
C GLN A 123 -7.38 15.24 17.82
N ILE A 124 -6.58 16.27 17.52
CA ILE A 124 -6.40 16.78 16.14
C ILE A 124 -5.82 15.68 15.25
N LEU A 125 -4.79 14.96 15.70
CA LEU A 125 -4.19 13.85 14.95
C LEU A 125 -5.19 12.71 14.69
N ILE A 126 -6.03 12.34 15.67
CA ILE A 126 -7.12 11.37 15.47
C ILE A 126 -8.06 11.86 14.37
N ARG A 127 -8.48 13.14 14.42
CA ARG A 127 -9.38 13.72 13.42
C ARG A 127 -8.76 13.68 12.03
N CYS A 128 -7.48 13.99 11.90
CA CYS A 128 -6.75 13.85 10.64
C CYS A 128 -6.73 12.40 10.12
N CYS A 129 -6.51 11.41 11.00
CA CYS A 129 -6.55 10.00 10.62
C CYS A 129 -7.95 9.58 10.13
N LYS A 130 -9.02 10.03 10.79
CA LYS A 130 -10.40 9.78 10.36
C LYS A 130 -10.70 10.41 9.00
N LEU A 131 -10.32 11.67 8.80
CA LEU A 131 -10.52 12.37 7.52
C LEU A 131 -9.74 11.68 6.39
N PHE A 132 -8.50 11.29 6.64
CA PHE A 132 -7.70 10.53 5.67
C PHE A 132 -8.37 9.19 5.31
N ASN A 133 -8.87 8.45 6.30
CA ASN A 133 -9.58 7.20 6.06
C ASN A 133 -10.83 7.44 5.19
N GLU A 134 -11.65 8.43 5.54
CA GLU A 134 -12.86 8.78 4.77
C GLU A 134 -12.55 9.16 3.32
N SER A 135 -11.46 9.90 3.08
CA SER A 135 -11.06 10.28 1.72
C SER A 135 -10.42 9.13 0.93
N ALA A 136 -9.73 8.19 1.60
CA ALA A 136 -8.93 7.17 0.93
C ALA A 136 -9.64 5.81 0.82
N LYS A 137 -10.68 5.54 1.62
CA LYS A 137 -11.31 4.21 1.73
C LYS A 137 -11.82 3.64 0.40
N VAL A 138 -12.38 4.50 -0.46
CA VAL A 138 -12.86 4.11 -1.80
C VAL A 138 -11.68 3.87 -2.75
N THR A 139 -10.68 4.74 -2.74
CA THR A 139 -9.49 4.61 -3.57
C THR A 139 -8.72 3.33 -3.28
N ILE A 140 -8.54 2.99 -1.99
CA ILE A 140 -7.89 1.74 -1.58
C ILE A 140 -8.72 0.54 -2.01
N PHE A 141 -10.05 0.60 -1.90
CA PHE A 141 -10.93 -0.47 -2.35
C PHE A 141 -10.77 -0.75 -3.85
N LEU A 142 -10.78 0.30 -4.68
CA LEU A 142 -10.58 0.18 -6.12
C LEU A 142 -9.18 -0.36 -6.45
N MET A 143 -8.16 0.13 -5.75
CA MET A 143 -6.78 -0.32 -5.90
C MET A 143 -6.65 -1.82 -5.58
N LEU A 144 -7.17 -2.27 -4.44
CA LEU A 144 -7.13 -3.68 -4.05
C LEU A 144 -7.93 -4.57 -5.02
N THR A 145 -9.07 -4.09 -5.52
CA THR A 145 -9.89 -4.83 -6.49
C THR A 145 -9.15 -5.01 -7.82
N MET A 146 -8.46 -3.96 -8.30
CA MET A 146 -7.59 -4.04 -9.48
C MET A 146 -6.43 -5.00 -9.24
N ASP A 147 -5.74 -4.88 -8.10
CA ASP A 147 -4.64 -5.77 -7.71
C ASP A 147 -5.09 -7.23 -7.70
N PHE A 148 -6.23 -7.53 -7.09
CA PHE A 148 -6.80 -8.89 -7.06
C PHE A 148 -7.11 -9.43 -8.45
N THR A 149 -7.73 -8.61 -9.30
CA THR A 149 -8.12 -9.02 -10.65
C THR A 149 -6.89 -9.36 -11.49
N GLU A 150 -5.89 -8.49 -11.44
CA GLU A 150 -4.64 -8.68 -12.17
C GLU A 150 -3.82 -9.86 -11.63
N LEU A 151 -3.81 -10.06 -10.31
CA LEU A 151 -3.15 -11.19 -9.68
C LEU A 151 -3.82 -12.51 -10.06
N TYR A 152 -5.16 -12.54 -10.11
CA TYR A 152 -5.91 -13.69 -10.61
C TYR A 152 -5.59 -14.00 -12.07
N ILE A 153 -5.54 -12.98 -12.94
CA ILE A 153 -5.15 -13.13 -14.35
C ILE A 153 -3.72 -13.70 -14.44
N ALA A 154 -2.78 -13.16 -13.67
CA ALA A 154 -1.39 -13.63 -13.66
C ALA A 154 -1.27 -15.09 -13.20
N ILE A 155 -1.95 -15.48 -12.12
CA ILE A 155 -1.97 -16.87 -11.62
C ILE A 155 -2.59 -17.79 -12.67
N ARG A 156 -3.71 -17.39 -13.28
CA ARG A 156 -4.38 -18.17 -14.33
C ARG A 156 -3.47 -18.36 -15.55
N LEU A 157 -2.70 -17.35 -15.93
CA LEU A 157 -1.76 -17.46 -17.05
C LEU A 157 -0.54 -18.32 -16.71
N LEU A 158 -0.08 -18.30 -15.46
CA LEU A 158 1.01 -19.14 -14.97
C LEU A 158 0.60 -20.61 -14.78
N LEU A 159 -0.62 -20.87 -14.31
CA LEU A 159 -1.05 -22.21 -13.92
C LEU A 159 -2.08 -22.86 -14.87
N GLY A 160 -2.70 -22.07 -15.75
CA GLY A 160 -3.74 -22.51 -16.65
C GLY A 160 -3.27 -23.51 -17.72
N ARG A 161 -4.25 -24.14 -18.39
CA ARG A 161 -4.21 -25.31 -19.31
C ARG A 161 -3.27 -25.23 -20.54
N GLY A 162 -2.26 -24.37 -20.53
CA GLY A 162 -1.41 -24.07 -21.67
C GLY A 162 0.07 -23.96 -21.37
N PHE A 163 0.64 -24.53 -20.29
CA PHE A 163 2.09 -24.42 -20.05
C PHE A 163 2.96 -24.95 -21.22
N SER A 164 2.42 -25.85 -22.06
CA SER A 164 3.06 -26.29 -23.32
C SER A 164 2.76 -25.41 -24.55
N MET A 165 1.78 -24.50 -24.46
CA MET A 165 1.39 -23.52 -25.50
C MET A 165 1.66 -22.05 -25.11
N THR A 166 2.07 -21.76 -23.87
CA THR A 166 2.39 -20.42 -23.39
C THR A 166 3.75 -20.01 -23.93
N THR A 167 3.74 -19.00 -24.79
CA THR A 167 4.93 -18.36 -25.34
C THR A 167 5.75 -17.72 -24.21
N THR A 168 7.08 -17.72 -24.33
CA THR A 168 8.00 -17.12 -23.34
C THR A 168 7.57 -15.71 -22.87
N PRO A 169 7.07 -14.80 -23.74
CA PRO A 169 6.54 -13.50 -23.33
C PRO A 169 5.44 -13.57 -22.28
N LYS A 170 4.49 -14.50 -22.40
CA LYS A 170 3.32 -14.56 -21.49
C LYS A 170 3.72 -15.01 -20.08
N ILE A 171 4.69 -15.92 -19.99
CA ILE A 171 5.22 -16.39 -18.70
C ILE A 171 5.97 -15.25 -18.02
N VAL A 172 6.79 -14.52 -18.77
CA VAL A 172 7.52 -13.34 -18.27
C VAL A 172 6.53 -12.28 -17.80
N GLU A 173 5.54 -11.92 -18.61
CA GLU A 173 4.50 -10.95 -18.26
C GLU A 173 3.78 -11.32 -16.96
N SER A 174 3.35 -12.57 -16.85
CA SER A 174 2.57 -13.03 -15.71
C SER A 174 3.41 -13.07 -14.43
N SER A 175 4.66 -13.53 -14.53
CA SER A 175 5.60 -13.59 -13.40
C SER A 175 5.93 -12.19 -12.86
N PHE A 176 6.20 -11.24 -13.78
CA PHE A 176 6.48 -9.86 -13.42
C PHE A 176 5.25 -9.16 -12.85
N THR A 177 4.07 -9.36 -13.47
CA THR A 177 2.79 -8.80 -12.99
C THR A 177 2.48 -9.30 -11.58
N PHE A 178 2.58 -10.62 -11.36
CA PHE A 178 2.38 -11.22 -10.04
C PHE A 178 3.31 -10.60 -8.99
N THR A 179 4.62 -10.54 -9.28
CA THR A 179 5.62 -10.03 -8.35
C THR A 179 5.38 -8.55 -8.03
N CYS A 180 5.12 -7.72 -9.04
CA CYS A 180 4.90 -6.29 -8.89
C CYS A 180 3.69 -5.98 -8.00
N ILE A 181 2.56 -6.62 -8.28
CA ILE A 181 1.31 -6.43 -7.54
C ILE A 181 1.46 -6.93 -6.11
N TYR A 182 2.02 -8.13 -5.93
CA TYR A 182 2.19 -8.71 -4.61
C TYR A 182 3.09 -7.84 -3.72
N VAL A 183 4.18 -7.31 -4.27
CA VAL A 183 5.07 -6.37 -3.55
C VAL A 183 4.35 -5.05 -3.25
N SER A 184 3.62 -4.48 -4.21
CA SER A 184 2.83 -3.25 -4.02
C SER A 184 1.85 -3.40 -2.85
N LEU A 185 1.09 -4.49 -2.84
CA LEU A 185 0.12 -4.82 -1.81
C LEU A 185 0.77 -4.95 -0.43
N ILE A 186 1.89 -5.67 -0.33
CA ILE A 186 2.64 -5.80 0.94
C ILE A 186 3.07 -4.43 1.45
N ILE A 187 3.58 -3.55 0.57
CA ILE A 187 4.05 -2.21 0.95
C ILE A 187 2.86 -1.38 1.46
N VAL A 188 1.76 -1.31 0.71
CA VAL A 188 0.55 -0.56 1.07
C VAL A 188 0.03 -1.00 2.44
N VAL A 189 -0.22 -2.30 2.62
CA VAL A 189 -0.79 -2.84 3.87
C VAL A 189 0.18 -2.64 5.04
N SER A 190 1.48 -2.83 4.82
CA SER A 190 2.49 -2.65 5.87
C SER A 190 2.59 -1.20 6.36
N PHE A 191 2.39 -0.21 5.49
CA PHE A 191 2.38 1.19 5.88
C PHE A 191 1.06 1.62 6.50
N ALA A 192 -0.08 1.16 5.97
CA ALA A 192 -1.39 1.38 6.57
C ALA A 192 -1.44 0.84 8.00
N ALA A 193 -1.01 -0.42 8.21
CA ALA A 193 -1.01 -1.05 9.51
C ALA A 193 -0.11 -0.34 10.55
N LYS A 194 0.84 0.52 10.15
CA LYS A 194 1.63 1.31 11.11
C LYS A 194 0.80 2.34 11.85
N ILE A 195 -0.26 2.88 11.25
CA ILE A 195 -1.10 3.91 11.87
C ILE A 195 -1.81 3.36 13.11
N PRO A 196 -2.69 2.33 13.03
CA PRO A 196 -3.41 1.82 14.19
C PRO A 196 -2.44 1.31 15.26
N ASN A 197 -1.38 0.59 14.88
CA ASN A 197 -0.35 0.14 15.82
C ASN A 197 0.33 1.30 16.57
N THR A 198 0.63 2.40 15.88
CA THR A 198 1.24 3.57 16.52
C THR A 198 0.22 4.30 17.41
N MET A 199 -1.03 4.39 16.99
CA MET A 199 -2.10 4.99 17.79
C MET A 199 -2.31 4.23 19.10
N GLU A 200 -2.37 2.91 19.06
CA GLU A 200 -2.50 2.06 20.25
C GLU A 200 -1.34 2.25 21.22
N GLN A 201 -0.09 2.26 20.71
CA GLN A 201 1.08 2.53 21.54
C GLN A 201 1.06 3.93 22.18
N THR A 202 0.59 4.93 21.43
CA THR A 202 0.50 6.30 21.94
C THR A 202 -0.61 6.42 22.98
N SER A 203 -1.76 5.79 22.75
CA SER A 203 -2.87 5.74 23.70
C SER A 203 -2.46 5.02 25.00
N ALA A 204 -1.74 3.90 24.90
CA ALA A 204 -1.20 3.21 26.07
C ALA A 204 -0.22 4.08 26.86
N SER A 205 0.64 4.84 26.17
CA SER A 205 1.58 5.77 26.82
C SER A 205 0.85 6.89 27.56
N PHE A 206 -0.24 7.42 26.98
CA PHE A 206 -1.10 8.39 27.67
C PHE A 206 -1.78 7.81 28.91
N GLN A 207 -2.30 6.58 28.81
CA GLN A 207 -2.92 5.88 29.94
C GLN A 207 -1.90 5.64 31.08
N GLU A 208 -0.68 5.22 30.75
CA GLU A 208 0.38 4.96 31.73
C GLU A 208 0.78 6.24 32.48
N LEU A 209 1.04 7.33 31.77
CA LEU A 209 1.38 8.62 32.38
C LEU A 209 0.26 9.10 33.30
N TYR A 210 -0.98 9.02 32.84
CA TYR A 210 -2.13 9.45 33.63
C TYR A 210 -2.34 8.61 34.90
N CYS A 211 -2.23 7.29 34.79
CA CYS A 211 -2.26 6.40 35.95
C CYS A 211 -1.12 6.73 36.94
N SER A 212 0.07 7.05 36.44
CA SER A 212 1.22 7.40 37.27
C SER A 212 1.03 8.75 37.98
N ASP A 213 0.43 9.75 37.32
CA ASP A 213 0.14 11.06 37.91
C ASP A 213 -1.01 10.98 38.92
N LEU A 214 -2.05 10.20 38.64
CA LEU A 214 -3.13 9.91 39.61
C LEU A 214 -2.60 9.21 40.87
N LEU A 215 -1.69 8.26 40.71
CA LEU A 215 -1.08 7.54 41.83
C LEU A 215 -0.15 8.45 42.65
N LYS A 216 0.57 9.37 42.01
CA LYS A 216 1.42 10.37 42.70
C LYS A 216 0.60 11.46 43.39
N ASN A 217 -0.51 11.90 42.80
CA ASN A 217 -1.39 12.95 43.32
C ASN A 217 -2.47 12.46 44.29
N LYS A 218 -2.36 11.23 44.82
CA LYS A 218 -3.26 10.68 45.85
C LYS A 218 -3.40 11.53 47.12
N LYS A 219 -2.63 12.60 47.32
CA LYS A 219 -2.76 13.53 48.45
C LYS A 219 -3.72 14.72 48.23
N GLU A 220 -4.20 14.99 47.01
CA GLU A 220 -5.04 16.18 46.72
C GLU A 220 -6.27 15.89 45.85
N VAL A 221 -6.92 14.74 46.03
CA VAL A 221 -8.16 14.44 45.30
C VAL A 221 -9.36 15.08 46.01
N LEU A 222 -9.53 16.40 45.84
CA LEU A 222 -10.80 17.09 46.08
C LEU A 222 -11.64 17.16 44.78
N PRO A 223 -12.99 17.19 44.86
CA PRO A 223 -13.90 16.92 43.75
C PRO A 223 -14.12 18.11 42.79
N GLN A 224 -13.11 18.97 42.56
CA GLN A 224 -13.27 20.20 41.75
C GLN A 224 -12.68 20.17 40.34
N ASN A 225 -11.94 19.14 39.92
CA ASN A 225 -11.30 19.15 38.60
C ASN A 225 -12.16 18.52 37.50
N PHE A 226 -13.11 19.30 36.96
CA PHE A 226 -13.80 19.04 35.68
C PHE A 226 -12.81 18.70 34.55
N GLY A 227 -11.59 19.23 34.63
CA GLY A 227 -10.47 18.90 33.73
C GLY A 227 -10.07 17.43 33.75
N HIS A 228 -10.08 16.75 34.90
CA HIS A 228 -9.77 15.31 35.00
C HIS A 228 -10.88 14.45 34.38
N LEU A 229 -12.15 14.86 34.50
CA LEU A 229 -13.29 14.13 33.95
C LEU A 229 -13.37 14.29 32.42
N MET A 230 -13.08 15.49 31.90
CA MET A 230 -12.84 15.73 30.48
C MET A 230 -11.65 14.91 29.94
N LEU A 231 -10.58 14.77 30.72
CA LEU A 231 -9.42 13.95 30.36
C LEU A 231 -9.76 12.46 30.32
N LEU A 232 -10.51 11.98 31.31
CA LEU A 232 -10.98 10.59 31.37
C LEU A 232 -11.92 10.27 30.19
N LYS A 233 -12.79 11.22 29.86
CA LYS A 233 -13.66 11.13 28.68
C LYS A 233 -12.83 11.10 27.39
N ALA A 234 -11.83 11.97 27.26
CA ALA A 234 -10.89 11.95 26.13
C ALA A 234 -10.12 10.62 26.04
N LEU A 235 -9.68 10.04 27.17
CA LEU A 235 -9.05 8.71 27.28
C LEU A 235 -10.00 7.55 26.93
N SER A 236 -11.30 7.69 27.19
CA SER A 236 -12.31 6.73 26.77
C SER A 236 -12.67 6.84 25.28
N GLU A 237 -12.58 8.04 24.72
CA GLU A 237 -12.81 8.35 23.31
C GLU A 237 -11.59 8.10 22.42
N LEU A 238 -10.42 7.87 23.05
CA LEU A 238 -9.12 7.52 22.48
C LEU A 238 -9.07 6.10 21.86
N LYS A 239 -10.20 5.59 21.35
CA LYS A 239 -10.22 4.32 20.60
C LYS A 239 -9.35 4.44 19.35
N SER A 240 -8.55 3.40 19.11
CA SER A 240 -7.69 3.31 17.93
C SER A 240 -8.53 3.42 16.66
N VAL A 241 -8.13 4.34 15.77
CA VAL A 241 -8.76 4.44 14.44
C VAL A 241 -8.11 3.37 13.57
N HIS A 242 -8.88 2.35 13.25
CA HIS A 242 -8.50 1.38 12.23
C HIS A 242 -8.77 1.98 10.86
N LEU A 243 -7.81 1.85 9.95
CA LEU A 243 -8.03 2.16 8.55
C LEU A 243 -8.92 1.08 7.95
N THR A 244 -9.96 1.50 7.23
CA THR A 244 -10.95 0.61 6.61
C THR A 244 -10.92 0.73 5.11
N VAL A 245 -11.10 -0.40 4.42
CA VAL A 245 -11.38 -0.47 3.00
C VAL A 245 -12.89 -0.49 2.84
N TRP A 246 -13.46 0.59 2.32
CA TRP A 246 -14.92 0.77 2.18
C TRP A 246 -15.71 0.39 3.45
N ASP A 247 -15.16 0.59 4.65
CA ASP A 247 -15.80 0.16 5.92
C ASP A 247 -16.09 -1.36 6.05
N MET A 248 -15.64 -2.19 5.10
CA MET A 248 -15.84 -3.63 5.08
C MET A 248 -14.65 -4.40 5.69
N LEU A 249 -13.43 -3.98 5.37
CA LEU A 249 -12.20 -4.67 5.76
C LEU A 249 -11.28 -3.74 6.53
N LYS A 250 -10.77 -4.21 7.67
CA LYS A 250 -9.70 -3.51 8.40
C LYS A 250 -8.36 -3.75 7.72
N VAL A 251 -7.59 -2.69 7.49
CA VAL A 251 -6.25 -2.79 6.88
C VAL A 251 -5.22 -3.12 7.94
N ASP A 252 -5.18 -4.40 8.30
CA ASP A 252 -4.23 -4.96 9.27
C ASP A 252 -3.25 -5.93 8.59
N LYS A 253 -2.16 -6.29 9.28
CA LYS A 253 -1.18 -7.26 8.76
C LYS A 253 -1.78 -8.63 8.45
N SER A 254 -2.86 -9.00 9.15
CA SER A 254 -3.65 -10.22 8.88
C SER A 254 -4.25 -10.23 7.47
N LEU A 255 -4.47 -9.05 6.87
CA LEU A 255 -4.95 -8.92 5.51
C LEU A 255 -3.93 -9.51 4.53
N ILE A 256 -2.62 -9.28 4.72
CA ILE A 256 -1.55 -9.89 3.89
C ILE A 256 -1.64 -11.41 3.95
N LEU A 257 -1.80 -11.97 5.16
CA LEU A 257 -1.92 -13.42 5.31
C LEU A 257 -3.17 -13.96 4.62
N SER A 258 -4.28 -13.25 4.71
CA SER A 258 -5.53 -13.59 4.02
C SER A 258 -5.36 -13.55 2.51
N PHE A 259 -4.67 -12.53 1.98
CA PHE A 259 -4.31 -12.42 0.57
C PHE A 259 -3.46 -13.60 0.10
N THR A 260 -2.38 -13.91 0.82
CA THR A 260 -1.52 -15.05 0.51
C THR A 260 -2.30 -16.36 0.54
N GLY A 261 -3.19 -16.54 1.53
CA GLY A 261 -4.10 -17.68 1.61
C GLY A 261 -5.00 -17.78 0.39
N CYS A 262 -5.68 -16.69 0.01
CA CYS A 262 -6.55 -16.68 -1.18
C CYS A 262 -5.77 -17.02 -2.46
N ILE A 263 -4.61 -16.42 -2.68
CA ILE A 263 -3.73 -16.71 -3.83
C ILE A 263 -3.39 -18.21 -3.89
N LEU A 264 -3.00 -18.79 -2.76
CA LEU A 264 -2.63 -20.18 -2.66
C LEU A 264 -3.83 -21.11 -2.89
N THR A 265 -4.98 -20.81 -2.28
CA THR A 265 -6.22 -21.58 -2.47
C THR A 265 -6.68 -21.52 -3.93
N PHE A 266 -6.72 -20.35 -4.55
CA PHE A 266 -7.07 -20.23 -5.97
C PHE A 266 -6.04 -20.92 -6.87
N GLY A 267 -4.75 -20.80 -6.55
CA GLY A 267 -3.68 -21.49 -7.27
C GLY A 267 -3.87 -23.01 -7.23
N ILE A 268 -4.14 -23.57 -6.06
CA ILE A 268 -4.43 -25.00 -5.88
C ILE A 268 -5.70 -25.40 -6.62
N LEU A 269 -6.78 -24.64 -6.51
CA LEU A 269 -8.02 -24.93 -7.23
C LEU A 269 -7.81 -24.95 -8.75
N ILE A 270 -7.04 -24.02 -9.29
CA ILE A 270 -6.68 -24.01 -10.72
C ILE A 270 -5.85 -25.25 -11.08
N MET A 271 -4.92 -25.68 -10.20
CA MET A 271 -4.14 -26.90 -10.39
C MET A 271 -4.97 -28.20 -10.26
N GLN A 272 -6.01 -28.21 -9.42
CA GLN A 272 -6.89 -29.37 -9.20
C GLN A 272 -7.94 -29.52 -10.30
N ILE A 273 -8.56 -28.41 -10.74
CA ILE A 273 -9.41 -28.43 -11.94
C ILE A 273 -8.60 -28.95 -13.14
N LYS A 274 -7.28 -28.75 -13.16
CA LYS A 274 -6.38 -29.34 -14.15
C LYS A 274 -6.23 -30.86 -14.02
N SER A 275 -6.24 -31.46 -12.82
CA SER A 275 -6.01 -32.91 -12.66
C SER A 275 -7.20 -33.74 -13.11
N ASP A 276 -8.42 -33.27 -12.85
CA ASP A 276 -9.65 -34.03 -13.12
C ASP A 276 -10.06 -34.01 -14.60
N ASP A 277 -9.46 -33.11 -15.37
CA ASP A 277 -9.71 -32.87 -16.79
C ASP A 277 -8.71 -33.62 -17.71
N SER A 278 -7.85 -34.46 -17.10
CA SER A 278 -6.78 -35.23 -17.75
C SER A 278 -6.90 -36.75 -17.60
N ASP A 279 -8.02 -37.23 -17.05
CA ASP A 279 -8.52 -38.61 -17.17
C ASP A 279 -9.61 -38.68 -18.25
#